data_AF-A0A178IKX1-F1
#
_entry.id   AF-A0A178IKX1-F1
#
_cell.length_a   1.000
_cell.length_b   1.000
_cell.length_c   1.000
_cell.angle_alpha   90.00
_cell.angle_beta   90.00
_cell.angle_gamma   90.00
#
_symmetry.space_group_name_H-M   'P 1'
#
loop_
_entity.id
_entity.type
_entity.pdbx_description
1 polymer ?
#
loop_
_entity_poly.entity_id
_entity_poly.type
_entity_poly.pdbx_seq_one_letter_code
_entity_poly.pdbx_strand_id
1 'polypeptide(L)'
;MKKHLPKYHHSQGYSLLELVLVLAIVAVLVGLLLPKGFDALRNARVQQVVRTVDTLKTALVDYLALAGGNGSLPRTEGMGIPTSGAALTGATDIAKSNAARLDTVLLATGRLERPLSLRMGTQTYMSTGTGNELTWNQAVLAFVMTPDAAPQRDWSAVTRAEARMANPSLVPSAALGANFLLDGFTNLNANSIVAYLVIPSCPARDAYELAMAMNGAQLAPLEGAASDTGLVAYAAPNNGVTDVYVYLTSI
;
A
#
# COMPACT_ATOMS: atom_id res chain seq x y z
N MET A 1 49.92 22.33 59.33
CA MET A 1 48.62 22.18 58.63
C MET A 1 48.79 22.59 57.17
N LYS A 2 48.81 21.65 56.22
CA LYS A 2 48.86 21.96 54.78
C LYS A 2 47.44 22.31 54.32
N LYS A 3 47.21 23.56 53.91
CA LYS A 3 45.93 24.01 53.37
C LYS A 3 45.74 23.40 51.98
N HIS A 4 44.73 22.54 51.80
CA HIS A 4 44.27 22.11 50.49
C HIS A 4 43.57 23.29 49.82
N LEU A 5 44.22 23.87 48.81
CA LEU A 5 43.61 24.89 47.94
C LEU A 5 42.71 24.19 46.91
N PRO A 6 41.45 24.61 46.73
CA PRO A 6 40.57 24.04 45.72
C PRO A 6 41.11 24.34 44.32
N LYS A 7 41.25 23.29 43.49
CA LYS A 7 41.54 23.41 42.05
C LYS A 7 40.31 24.01 41.36
N TYR A 8 40.40 25.25 40.90
CA TYR A 8 39.43 25.83 39.99
C TYR A 8 39.52 25.10 38.64
N HIS A 9 38.48 24.35 38.28
CA HIS A 9 38.29 23.90 36.91
C HIS A 9 37.88 25.10 36.05
N HIS A 10 38.76 25.52 35.16
CA HIS A 10 38.46 26.55 34.18
C HIS A 10 37.54 25.93 33.11
N SER A 11 36.22 26.06 33.27
CA SER A 11 35.29 25.80 32.18
C SER A 11 35.46 26.91 31.15
N GLN A 12 36.17 26.65 30.06
CA GLN A 12 36.19 27.59 28.94
C GLN A 12 34.79 27.63 28.34
N GLY A 13 34.09 28.75 28.56
CA GLY A 13 32.82 29.04 27.89
C GLY A 13 33.08 29.50 26.47
N TYR A 14 32.22 29.09 25.54
CA TYR A 14 32.27 29.54 24.15
C TYR A 14 31.97 31.04 24.03
N SER A 15 32.66 31.74 23.12
CA SER A 15 32.37 33.14 22.83
C SER A 15 31.02 33.29 22.11
N LEU A 16 30.29 34.38 22.37
CA LEU A 16 29.06 34.72 21.63
C LEU A 16 29.31 34.78 20.11
N LEU A 17 30.49 35.24 19.69
CA LEU A 17 30.85 35.30 18.27
C LEU A 17 31.01 33.91 17.65
N GLU A 18 31.63 32.97 18.35
CA GLU A 18 31.78 31.58 17.89
C GLU A 18 30.41 30.90 17.77
N LEU A 19 29.52 31.14 18.74
CA LEU A 19 28.16 30.63 18.68
C LEU A 19 27.40 31.17 17.45
N VAL A 20 27.49 32.48 17.18
CA VAL A 20 26.84 33.10 16.01
C VAL A 20 27.41 32.57 14.70
N LEU A 21 28.74 32.39 14.61
CA LEU A 21 29.38 31.83 13.42
C LEU A 21 28.94 30.39 13.16
N VAL A 22 28.89 29.54 14.20
CA VAL A 22 28.44 28.15 14.07
C VAL A 22 26.98 28.10 13.60
N LEU A 23 26.11 28.92 14.19
CA LEU A 23 24.70 28.98 13.78
C LEU A 23 24.54 29.45 12.33
N ALA A 24 25.34 30.42 11.88
CA ALA A 24 25.31 30.88 10.49
C ALA A 24 25.67 29.75 9.50
N ILE A 25 26.72 28.97 9.80
CA ILE A 25 27.14 27.84 8.96
C ILE A 25 26.07 26.75 8.95
N VAL A 26 25.53 26.38 10.12
CA VAL A 26 24.47 25.37 10.23
C VAL A 26 23.21 25.80 9.47
N ALA A 27 22.82 27.08 9.54
CA ALA A 27 21.66 27.58 8.82
C ALA A 27 21.80 27.41 7.29
N VAL A 28 22.97 27.73 6.74
CA VAL A 28 23.26 27.53 5.31
C VAL A 28 23.24 26.05 4.94
N LEU A 29 23.88 25.19 5.74
CA LEU A 29 23.90 23.74 5.50
C LEU A 29 22.49 23.14 5.52
N VAL A 30 21.67 23.50 6.51
CA VAL A 30 20.29 23.04 6.63
C VAL A 30 19.47 23.51 5.43
N GLY A 31 19.62 24.77 4.99
CA GLY A 31 18.92 25.30 3.82
C GLY A 31 19.20 24.52 2.52
N LEU A 32 20.43 24.03 2.33
CA LEU A 32 20.80 23.26 1.14
C LEU A 32 20.42 21.77 1.23
N LEU A 33 20.41 21.20 2.43
CA LEU A 33 20.21 19.75 2.64
C LEU A 33 18.73 19.36 2.77
N LEU A 34 17.89 20.23 3.33
CA LEU A 34 16.47 19.91 3.58
C LEU A 34 15.69 19.49 2.33
N PRO A 35 15.76 20.21 1.18
CA PRO A 35 15.00 19.83 0.00
C PRO A 35 15.40 18.45 -0.53
N LYS A 36 16.72 18.19 -0.60
CA LYS A 36 17.26 16.89 -1.03
C LYS A 36 16.88 15.76 -0.08
N GLY A 37 16.77 16.05 1.22
CA GLY A 37 16.31 15.09 2.22
C GLY A 37 14.88 14.63 1.96
N PHE A 38 13.97 15.54 1.59
CA PHE A 38 12.59 15.18 1.27
C PHE A 38 12.47 14.37 -0.02
N ASP A 39 13.27 14.68 -1.04
CA ASP A 39 13.35 13.87 -2.27
C ASP A 39 13.88 12.47 -1.97
N ALA A 40 14.93 12.36 -1.15
CA ALA A 40 15.48 11.06 -0.74
C ALA A 40 14.45 10.22 0.04
N LEU A 41 13.69 10.83 0.95
CA LEU A 41 12.62 10.14 1.68
C LEU A 41 11.50 9.66 0.75
N ARG A 42 11.11 10.47 -0.23
CA ARG A 42 10.10 10.08 -1.23
C ARG A 42 10.58 8.93 -2.10
N ASN A 43 11.81 9.00 -2.59
CA ASN A 43 12.44 7.90 -3.31
C ASN A 43 12.51 6.63 -2.46
N ALA A 44 12.83 6.74 -1.17
CA ALA A 44 12.81 5.60 -0.25
C ALA A 44 11.41 4.99 -0.10
N ARG A 45 10.35 5.81 -0.03
CA ARG A 45 8.97 5.33 -0.02
C ARG A 45 8.60 4.60 -1.32
N VAL A 46 8.93 5.17 -2.48
CA VAL A 46 8.70 4.53 -3.79
C VAL A 46 9.41 3.18 -3.85
N GLN A 47 10.69 3.13 -3.47
CA GLN A 47 11.46 1.88 -3.46
C GLN A 47 10.92 0.85 -2.46
N GLN A 48 10.36 1.29 -1.33
CA GLN A 48 9.66 0.38 -0.41
C GLN A 48 8.45 -0.26 -1.07
N VAL A 49 7.62 0.52 -1.77
CA VAL A 49 6.44 0.01 -2.49
C VAL A 49 6.85 -1.00 -3.55
N VAL A 50 7.84 -0.69 -4.38
CA VAL A 50 8.34 -1.60 -5.43
C VAL A 50 8.74 -2.96 -4.84
N ARG A 51 9.53 -2.97 -3.75
CA ARG A 51 9.93 -4.23 -3.07
C ARG A 51 8.75 -5.00 -2.49
N THR A 52 7.76 -4.28 -1.93
CA THR A 52 6.55 -4.91 -1.41
C THR A 52 5.72 -5.54 -2.53
N VAL A 53 5.64 -4.90 -3.69
CA VAL A 53 4.97 -5.46 -4.88
C VAL A 53 5.67 -6.73 -5.34
N ASP A 54 7.00 -6.76 -5.41
CA ASP A 54 7.75 -7.97 -5.78
C ASP A 54 7.55 -9.12 -4.79
N THR A 55 7.52 -8.79 -3.50
CA THR A 55 7.21 -9.75 -2.43
C THR A 55 5.80 -10.32 -2.59
N LEU A 56 4.80 -9.47 -2.87
CA LEU A 56 3.41 -9.87 -3.10
C LEU A 56 3.26 -10.74 -4.36
N LYS A 57 3.93 -10.37 -5.46
CA LYS A 57 3.93 -11.17 -6.69
C LYS A 57 4.46 -12.58 -6.45
N THR A 58 5.58 -12.68 -5.73
CA THR A 58 6.17 -13.97 -5.34
C THR A 58 5.20 -14.78 -4.48
N ALA A 59 4.63 -14.17 -3.44
CA ALA A 59 3.66 -14.82 -2.56
C ALA A 59 2.40 -15.31 -3.31
N LEU A 60 1.95 -14.56 -4.31
CA LEU A 60 0.81 -14.94 -5.15
C LEU A 60 1.12 -16.10 -6.09
N VAL A 61 2.29 -16.09 -6.73
CA VAL A 61 2.75 -17.22 -7.55
C VAL A 61 2.85 -18.48 -6.70
N ASP A 62 3.45 -18.37 -5.52
CA ASP A 62 3.49 -19.47 -4.58
C ASP A 62 2.06 -19.92 -4.26
N TYR A 63 1.17 -18.99 -3.87
CA TYR A 63 -0.21 -19.29 -3.47
C TYR A 63 -0.95 -20.09 -4.56
N LEU A 64 -0.80 -19.70 -5.82
CA LEU A 64 -1.40 -20.41 -6.95
C LEU A 64 -0.86 -21.84 -7.11
N ALA A 65 0.37 -22.09 -6.68
CA ALA A 65 0.99 -23.42 -6.65
C ALA A 65 0.69 -24.21 -5.35
N LEU A 66 -0.12 -23.69 -4.42
CA LEU A 66 -0.46 -24.38 -3.18
C LEU A 66 -1.27 -25.65 -3.45
N ALA A 67 -0.79 -26.78 -2.90
CA ALA A 67 -1.54 -28.03 -2.90
C ALA A 67 -2.88 -27.86 -2.16
N GLY A 68 -3.98 -28.29 -2.79
CA GLY A 68 -5.33 -28.07 -2.28
C GLY A 68 -5.92 -26.70 -2.61
N GLY A 69 -5.21 -25.87 -3.39
CA GLY A 69 -5.80 -24.69 -4.03
C GLY A 69 -6.69 -25.05 -5.22
N ASN A 70 -7.51 -24.10 -5.66
CA ASN A 70 -8.36 -24.23 -6.86
C ASN A 70 -7.71 -23.65 -8.13
N GLY A 71 -6.40 -23.33 -8.08
CA GLY A 71 -5.68 -22.71 -9.19
C GLY A 71 -6.15 -21.30 -9.52
N SER A 72 -6.82 -20.62 -8.59
CA SER A 72 -7.35 -19.26 -8.75
C SER A 72 -7.05 -18.41 -7.51
N LEU A 73 -7.12 -17.09 -7.67
CA LEU A 73 -7.12 -16.18 -6.53
C LEU A 73 -8.53 -16.04 -5.96
N PRO A 74 -8.71 -15.99 -4.63
CA PRO A 74 -10.01 -15.67 -4.05
C PRO A 74 -10.35 -14.21 -4.32
N ARG A 75 -11.61 -13.94 -4.68
CA ARG A 75 -12.11 -12.58 -4.76
C ARG A 75 -12.21 -12.00 -3.36
N THR A 76 -11.73 -10.79 -3.18
CA THR A 76 -11.76 -10.06 -1.91
C THR A 76 -12.47 -8.72 -2.06
N GLU A 77 -12.77 -8.30 -3.29
CA GLU A 77 -13.60 -7.16 -3.59
C GLU A 77 -14.64 -7.51 -4.67
N GLY A 78 -15.78 -6.85 -4.61
CA GLY A 78 -16.82 -6.90 -5.63
C GLY A 78 -17.78 -8.05 -5.40
N MET A 79 -18.39 -8.53 -6.50
CA MET A 79 -19.38 -9.60 -6.43
C MET A 79 -18.71 -10.98 -6.32
N GLY A 80 -19.37 -11.90 -5.61
CA GLY A 80 -18.95 -13.30 -5.57
C GLY A 80 -17.67 -13.56 -4.76
N ILE A 81 -17.44 -12.76 -3.71
CA ILE A 81 -16.46 -13.06 -2.64
C ILE A 81 -16.86 -14.40 -2.00
N PRO A 82 -15.97 -15.41 -1.97
CA PRO A 82 -16.30 -16.72 -1.42
C PRO A 82 -16.40 -16.65 0.11
N THR A 83 -17.55 -17.00 0.64
CA THR A 83 -17.83 -16.98 2.09
C THR A 83 -18.47 -18.28 2.55
N SER A 84 -18.31 -18.61 3.83
CA SER A 84 -19.00 -19.71 4.49
C SER A 84 -19.56 -19.27 5.85
N GLY A 85 -20.83 -19.62 6.09
CA GLY A 85 -21.65 -19.09 7.18
C GLY A 85 -22.90 -18.41 6.61
N ALA A 86 -24.07 -18.63 7.23
CA ALA A 86 -25.34 -18.14 6.70
C ALA A 86 -25.42 -16.61 6.78
N ALA A 87 -25.03 -16.03 7.92
CA ALA A 87 -25.05 -14.59 8.12
C ALA A 87 -23.99 -13.89 7.27
N LEU A 88 -22.79 -14.47 7.17
CA LEU A 88 -21.73 -13.93 6.32
C LEU A 88 -22.09 -14.00 4.82
N THR A 89 -22.66 -15.12 4.36
CA THR A 89 -23.05 -15.27 2.94
C THR A 89 -24.21 -14.34 2.58
N GLY A 90 -25.14 -14.12 3.51
CA GLY A 90 -26.25 -13.17 3.35
C GLY A 90 -25.85 -11.68 3.46
N ALA A 91 -24.60 -11.37 3.80
CA ALA A 91 -24.13 -10.00 3.89
C ALA A 91 -24.00 -9.34 2.50
N THR A 92 -24.13 -8.00 2.48
CA THR A 92 -23.97 -7.22 1.26
C THR A 92 -22.56 -7.35 0.70
N ASP A 93 -22.42 -7.24 -0.63
CA ASP A 93 -21.10 -7.28 -1.28
C ASP A 93 -20.20 -6.15 -0.81
N ILE A 94 -20.76 -4.98 -0.46
CA ILE A 94 -20.00 -3.86 0.12
C ILE A 94 -19.44 -4.23 1.49
N ALA A 95 -20.24 -4.82 2.37
CA ALA A 95 -19.77 -5.22 3.70
C ALA A 95 -18.66 -6.28 3.61
N LYS A 96 -18.81 -7.26 2.69
CA LYS A 96 -17.78 -8.27 2.43
C LYS A 96 -16.51 -7.64 1.83
N SER A 97 -16.64 -6.74 0.86
CA SER A 97 -15.52 -6.05 0.20
C SER A 97 -14.74 -5.14 1.15
N ASN A 98 -15.41 -4.52 2.11
CA ASN A 98 -14.75 -3.70 3.13
C ASN A 98 -13.95 -4.56 4.12
N ALA A 99 -14.32 -5.84 4.30
CA ALA A 99 -13.74 -6.72 5.32
C ALA A 99 -12.70 -7.70 4.78
N ALA A 100 -12.93 -8.27 3.60
CA ALA A 100 -12.06 -9.23 2.94
C ALA A 100 -10.82 -8.55 2.39
N ARG A 101 -9.67 -9.24 2.46
CA ARG A 101 -8.41 -8.74 1.92
C ARG A 101 -7.56 -9.90 1.44
N LEU A 102 -6.82 -9.71 0.35
CA LEU A 102 -5.97 -10.75 -0.22
C LEU A 102 -4.72 -10.98 0.64
N ASP A 103 -4.19 -9.94 1.29
CA ASP A 103 -3.03 -10.09 2.18
C ASP A 103 -3.35 -10.98 3.39
N THR A 104 -4.57 -10.97 3.92
CA THR A 104 -4.95 -11.88 5.02
C THR A 104 -5.07 -13.33 4.56
N VAL A 105 -5.45 -13.57 3.30
CA VAL A 105 -5.39 -14.91 2.68
C VAL A 105 -3.94 -15.39 2.62
N LEU A 106 -3.04 -14.54 2.12
CA LEU A 106 -1.62 -14.90 2.01
C LEU A 106 -0.98 -15.12 3.39
N LEU A 107 -1.37 -14.36 4.41
CA LEU A 107 -0.95 -14.60 5.79
C LEU A 107 -1.49 -15.93 6.34
N ALA A 108 -2.78 -16.19 6.17
CA ALA A 108 -3.42 -17.41 6.67
C ALA A 108 -2.86 -18.68 6.01
N THR A 109 -2.33 -18.56 4.79
CA THR A 109 -1.70 -19.66 4.05
C THR A 109 -0.17 -19.70 4.19
N GLY A 110 0.42 -18.82 5.01
CA GLY A 110 1.85 -18.77 5.26
C GLY A 110 2.69 -18.31 4.07
N ARG A 111 2.09 -17.57 3.12
CA ARG A 111 2.76 -17.01 1.93
C ARG A 111 3.23 -15.58 2.14
N LEU A 112 2.70 -14.93 3.16
CA LEU A 112 3.30 -13.74 3.75
C LEU A 112 3.66 -14.03 5.21
N GLU A 113 4.82 -13.53 5.62
CA GLU A 113 5.33 -13.68 7.00
C GLU A 113 4.83 -12.60 7.95
N ARG A 114 4.35 -11.47 7.39
CA ARG A 114 3.89 -10.32 8.16
C ARG A 114 2.86 -9.49 7.40
N PRO A 115 1.96 -8.80 8.11
CA PRO A 115 1.05 -7.84 7.51
C PRO A 115 1.78 -6.78 6.69
N LEU A 116 1.10 -6.30 5.65
CA LEU A 116 1.61 -5.24 4.79
C LEU A 116 1.79 -3.94 5.60
N SER A 117 2.90 -3.27 5.39
CA SER A 117 3.15 -1.93 5.94
C SER A 117 3.95 -1.10 4.95
N LEU A 118 3.37 0.03 4.54
CA LEU A 118 3.97 0.98 3.61
C LEU A 118 3.92 2.37 4.21
N ARG A 119 5.00 3.13 3.98
CA ARG A 119 5.08 4.53 4.41
C ARG A 119 4.51 5.51 3.38
N MET A 120 3.98 5.00 2.28
CA MET A 120 3.32 5.78 1.22
C MET A 120 1.81 5.76 1.43
N GLY A 121 1.16 6.90 1.23
CA GLY A 121 -0.27 7.08 1.45
C GLY A 121 -0.67 7.02 2.92
N THR A 122 -1.90 6.58 3.17
CA THR A 122 -2.48 6.43 4.50
C THR A 122 -1.54 5.70 5.45
N GLN A 123 -1.39 6.23 6.66
CA GLN A 123 -0.64 5.59 7.75
C GLN A 123 -1.61 4.97 8.78
N THR A 124 -2.79 4.57 8.30
CA THR A 124 -3.80 3.83 9.06
C THR A 124 -3.52 2.35 8.89
N TYR A 125 -3.38 1.64 10.01
CA TYR A 125 -3.07 0.21 10.05
C TYR A 125 -4.15 -0.63 10.73
N MET A 126 -5.27 0.00 11.11
CA MET A 126 -6.39 -0.65 11.79
C MET A 126 -7.66 -0.41 10.98
N SER A 127 -8.54 -1.41 10.95
CA SER A 127 -9.88 -1.27 10.42
C SER A 127 -10.70 -0.25 11.20
N THR A 128 -11.64 0.41 10.54
CA THR A 128 -12.81 1.01 11.19
C THR A 128 -13.89 -0.06 11.44
N GLY A 129 -14.94 0.30 12.18
CA GLY A 129 -15.99 -0.64 12.60
C GLY A 129 -15.60 -1.53 13.80
N THR A 130 -16.56 -2.32 14.27
CA THR A 130 -16.41 -3.20 15.44
C THR A 130 -16.80 -4.63 15.08
N GLY A 131 -16.43 -5.61 15.91
CA GLY A 131 -16.74 -7.03 15.65
C GLY A 131 -15.53 -7.86 15.22
N ASN A 132 -15.81 -9.10 14.83
CA ASN A 132 -14.80 -10.10 14.50
C ASN A 132 -14.19 -9.85 13.12
N GLU A 133 -12.95 -10.31 12.96
CA GLU A 133 -12.26 -10.25 11.68
C GLU A 133 -12.72 -11.39 10.77
N LEU A 134 -12.78 -11.07 9.48
CA LEU A 134 -12.95 -12.06 8.44
C LEU A 134 -11.62 -12.81 8.25
N THR A 135 -11.67 -14.13 8.33
CA THR A 135 -10.48 -14.99 8.24
C THR A 135 -10.58 -15.92 7.05
N TRP A 136 -9.46 -16.23 6.40
CA TRP A 136 -9.44 -17.19 5.29
C TRP A 136 -9.35 -18.62 5.82
N ASN A 137 -10.28 -19.48 5.40
CA ASN A 137 -10.24 -20.90 5.70
C ASN A 137 -9.85 -21.69 4.44
N GLN A 138 -8.61 -22.20 4.43
CA GLN A 138 -8.05 -22.93 3.31
C GLN A 138 -8.78 -24.26 3.01
N ALA A 139 -9.40 -24.91 4.00
CA ALA A 139 -10.06 -26.19 3.80
C ALA A 139 -11.36 -26.07 3.00
N VAL A 140 -12.07 -24.93 3.14
CA VAL A 140 -13.32 -24.65 2.42
C VAL A 140 -13.14 -23.64 1.27
N LEU A 141 -11.92 -23.12 1.10
CA LEU A 141 -11.57 -22.10 0.11
C LEU A 141 -12.49 -20.88 0.15
N ALA A 142 -12.81 -20.43 1.37
CA ALA A 142 -13.72 -19.34 1.60
C ALA A 142 -13.35 -18.55 2.85
N PHE A 143 -13.80 -17.30 2.89
CA PHE A 143 -13.77 -16.50 4.09
C PHE A 143 -14.80 -16.99 5.11
N VAL A 144 -14.40 -17.01 6.37
CA VAL A 144 -15.24 -17.41 7.51
C VAL A 144 -15.13 -16.38 8.62
N MET A 145 -16.15 -16.33 9.47
CA MET A 145 -16.17 -15.52 10.68
C MET A 145 -16.72 -16.36 11.84
N THR A 146 -16.11 -16.24 13.01
CA THR A 146 -16.51 -17.00 14.21
C THR A 146 -16.77 -16.05 15.39
N PRO A 147 -17.97 -16.05 15.99
CA PRO A 147 -19.22 -16.62 15.47
C PRO A 147 -19.63 -16.07 14.09
N ASP A 148 -20.46 -16.82 13.36
CA ASP A 148 -21.03 -16.40 12.08
C ASP A 148 -21.86 -15.13 12.26
N ALA A 149 -21.56 -14.11 11.46
CA ALA A 149 -22.24 -12.82 11.45
C ALA A 149 -21.93 -12.06 10.15
N ALA A 150 -22.66 -10.98 9.89
CA ALA A 150 -22.30 -10.05 8.83
C ALA A 150 -21.00 -9.30 9.21
N PRO A 151 -20.06 -9.10 8.28
CA PRO A 151 -18.83 -8.40 8.56
C PRO A 151 -19.13 -6.90 8.79
N GLN A 152 -18.52 -6.36 9.84
CA GLN A 152 -18.69 -4.96 10.26
C GLN A 152 -17.36 -4.19 10.25
N ARG A 153 -16.24 -4.90 10.04
CA ARG A 153 -14.90 -4.32 9.92
C ARG A 153 -14.71 -3.74 8.53
N ASP A 154 -14.07 -2.59 8.46
CA ASP A 154 -13.80 -1.89 7.21
C ASP A 154 -12.32 -1.49 7.10
N TRP A 155 -11.66 -2.05 6.10
CA TRP A 155 -10.24 -1.87 5.78
C TRP A 155 -10.02 -0.94 4.57
N SER A 156 -11.07 -0.29 4.05
CA SER A 156 -11.00 0.56 2.85
C SER A 156 -9.95 1.68 2.96
N ALA A 157 -9.73 2.20 4.17
CA ALA A 157 -8.75 3.26 4.46
C ALA A 157 -7.32 2.76 4.76
N VAL A 158 -7.07 1.45 4.67
CA VAL A 158 -5.78 0.80 4.94
C VAL A 158 -5.17 0.28 3.65
N THR A 159 -3.85 0.42 3.53
CA THR A 159 -3.07 -0.19 2.44
C THR A 159 -3.15 -1.71 2.50
N ARG A 160 -3.56 -2.35 1.41
CA ARG A 160 -3.89 -3.78 1.37
C ARG A 160 -3.79 -4.36 -0.03
N ALA A 161 -3.72 -5.68 -0.13
CA ALA A 161 -3.85 -6.36 -1.41
C ALA A 161 -5.29 -6.80 -1.61
N GLU A 162 -5.78 -6.72 -2.85
CA GLU A 162 -7.12 -7.11 -3.23
C GLU A 162 -7.10 -7.93 -4.51
N ALA A 163 -8.17 -8.71 -4.73
CA ALA A 163 -8.44 -9.37 -6.00
C ALA A 163 -9.92 -9.30 -6.36
N ARG A 164 -10.22 -9.04 -7.62
CA ARG A 164 -11.61 -8.95 -8.16
C ARG A 164 -11.65 -9.35 -9.63
N MET A 165 -12.86 -9.51 -10.16
CA MET A 165 -13.05 -9.65 -11.61
C MET A 165 -12.60 -8.39 -12.34
N ALA A 166 -11.85 -8.55 -13.43
CA ALA A 166 -11.42 -7.44 -14.25
C ALA A 166 -12.63 -6.71 -14.88
N ASN A 167 -12.52 -5.39 -15.03
CA ASN A 167 -13.55 -4.53 -15.60
C ASN A 167 -12.98 -3.69 -16.76
N PRO A 168 -12.84 -4.28 -17.96
CA PRO A 168 -12.27 -3.60 -19.12
C PRO A 168 -13.18 -2.53 -19.72
N SER A 169 -14.41 -2.38 -19.22
CA SER A 169 -15.33 -1.31 -19.64
C SER A 169 -14.95 0.06 -19.09
N LEU A 170 -14.09 0.10 -18.07
CA LEU A 170 -13.57 1.32 -17.46
C LEU A 170 -12.08 1.46 -17.74
N VAL A 171 -11.63 2.70 -17.95
CA VAL A 171 -10.19 3.01 -17.99
C VAL A 171 -9.54 2.74 -16.62
N PRO A 172 -8.25 2.38 -16.55
CA PRO A 172 -7.62 1.94 -15.29
C PRO A 172 -7.79 2.90 -14.11
N SER A 173 -7.74 4.22 -14.33
CA SER A 173 -7.92 5.22 -13.28
C SER A 173 -9.33 5.25 -12.67
N ALA A 174 -10.35 4.81 -13.42
CA ALA A 174 -11.74 4.70 -12.97
C ALA A 174 -12.11 3.28 -12.52
N ALA A 175 -11.30 2.28 -12.87
CA ALA A 175 -11.56 0.87 -12.58
C ALA A 175 -11.22 0.45 -11.15
N LEU A 176 -10.56 1.32 -10.36
CA LEU A 176 -10.23 1.07 -8.95
C LEU A 176 -9.46 -0.26 -8.74
N GLY A 177 -8.45 -0.51 -9.58
CA GLY A 177 -7.66 -1.74 -9.58
C GLY A 177 -8.27 -2.91 -10.38
N ALA A 178 -9.49 -2.75 -10.91
CA ALA A 178 -10.12 -3.77 -11.75
C ALA A 178 -9.60 -3.80 -13.20
N ASN A 179 -8.72 -2.90 -13.61
CA ASN A 179 -8.20 -2.88 -14.98
C ASN A 179 -6.85 -2.18 -15.05
N PHE A 180 -6.01 -2.57 -16.01
CA PHE A 180 -4.68 -2.03 -16.28
C PHE A 180 -4.36 -2.19 -17.77
N LEU A 181 -3.67 -1.20 -18.38
CA LEU A 181 -3.16 -1.30 -19.74
C LEU A 181 -1.66 -1.60 -19.70
N LEU A 182 -1.31 -2.88 -19.53
CA LEU A 182 0.09 -3.30 -19.27
C LEU A 182 1.05 -2.98 -20.43
N ASP A 183 0.52 -2.94 -21.65
CA ASP A 183 1.22 -2.56 -22.89
C ASP A 183 0.93 -1.10 -23.31
N GLY A 184 0.11 -0.37 -22.54
CA GLY A 184 -0.36 0.97 -22.85
C GLY A 184 -1.61 1.06 -23.72
N PHE A 185 -2.15 -0.07 -24.21
CA PHE A 185 -3.24 -0.06 -25.20
C PHE A 185 -4.36 -1.04 -24.89
N THR A 186 -4.04 -2.22 -24.36
CA THR A 186 -4.95 -3.35 -24.27
C THR A 186 -5.48 -3.54 -22.85
N ASN A 187 -6.80 -3.58 -22.71
CA ASN A 187 -7.45 -3.89 -21.44
C ASN A 187 -7.23 -5.34 -21.01
N LEU A 188 -7.34 -5.59 -19.71
CA LEU A 188 -7.36 -6.95 -19.19
C LEU A 188 -8.59 -7.73 -19.71
N ASN A 189 -8.50 -9.05 -19.72
CA ASN A 189 -9.63 -9.90 -20.10
C ASN A 189 -10.75 -9.81 -19.03
N ALA A 190 -11.99 -9.52 -19.43
CA ALA A 190 -13.15 -9.42 -18.54
C ALA A 190 -13.40 -10.64 -17.65
N ASN A 191 -12.93 -11.82 -18.06
CA ASN A 191 -13.08 -13.07 -17.32
C ASN A 191 -11.90 -13.39 -16.39
N SER A 192 -10.89 -12.53 -16.34
CA SER A 192 -9.76 -12.71 -15.45
C SER A 192 -10.04 -12.16 -14.04
N ILE A 193 -9.43 -12.78 -13.04
CA ILE A 193 -9.31 -12.22 -11.70
C ILE A 193 -8.00 -11.46 -11.65
N VAL A 194 -8.08 -10.15 -11.44
CA VAL A 194 -6.92 -9.27 -11.28
C VAL A 194 -6.65 -9.07 -9.80
N ALA A 195 -5.40 -9.25 -9.40
CA ALA A 195 -4.89 -8.90 -8.09
C ALA A 195 -4.04 -7.63 -8.15
N TYR A 196 -4.24 -6.77 -7.16
CA TYR A 196 -3.60 -5.47 -7.09
C TYR A 196 -3.33 -5.08 -5.63
N LEU A 197 -2.32 -4.24 -5.44
CA LEU A 197 -2.10 -3.51 -4.20
C LEU A 197 -2.85 -2.19 -4.28
N VAL A 198 -3.60 -1.82 -3.25
CA VAL A 198 -4.19 -0.49 -3.10
C VAL A 198 -3.47 0.30 -2.00
N ILE A 199 -3.12 1.54 -2.30
CA ILE A 199 -2.49 2.50 -1.39
C ILE A 199 -3.41 3.73 -1.30
N PRO A 200 -4.29 3.78 -0.30
CA PRO A 200 -5.25 4.88 -0.15
C PRO A 200 -4.57 6.20 0.20
N SER A 201 -5.18 7.33 -0.19
CA SER A 201 -4.74 8.69 0.17
C SER A 201 -3.25 8.96 -0.09
N CYS A 202 -2.73 8.49 -1.23
CA CYS A 202 -1.36 8.72 -1.63
C CYS A 202 -1.16 10.19 -2.06
N PRO A 203 -0.13 10.91 -1.53
CA PRO A 203 0.21 12.23 -2.03
C PRO A 203 0.44 12.21 -3.55
N ALA A 204 -0.12 13.19 -4.27
CA ALA A 204 -0.10 13.27 -5.73
C ALA A 204 1.31 13.07 -6.31
N ARG A 205 2.32 13.69 -5.67
CA ARG A 205 3.71 13.58 -6.10
C ARG A 205 4.28 12.18 -5.85
N ASP A 206 3.96 11.55 -4.73
CA ASP A 206 4.40 10.17 -4.44
C ASP A 206 3.78 9.17 -5.44
N ALA A 207 2.51 9.35 -5.79
CA ALA A 207 1.80 8.54 -6.78
C ALA A 207 2.44 8.67 -8.18
N TYR A 208 2.74 9.91 -8.59
CA TYR A 208 3.42 10.21 -9.85
C TYR A 208 4.81 9.57 -9.95
N GLU A 209 5.65 9.75 -8.92
CA GLU A 209 6.99 9.14 -8.90
C GLU A 209 6.93 7.61 -8.89
N LEU A 210 5.93 7.02 -8.23
CA LEU A 210 5.70 5.58 -8.25
C LEU A 210 5.34 5.09 -9.66
N ALA A 211 4.43 5.77 -10.35
CA ALA A 211 4.09 5.45 -11.74
C ALA A 211 5.28 5.62 -12.67
N MET A 212 6.08 6.69 -12.53
CA MET A 212 7.32 6.85 -13.28
C MET A 212 8.29 5.68 -13.07
N ALA A 213 8.46 5.26 -11.81
CA ALA A 213 9.38 4.19 -11.46
C ALA A 213 8.93 2.81 -11.98
N MET A 214 7.63 2.54 -12.00
CA MET A 214 7.09 1.20 -12.30
C MET A 214 6.55 1.05 -13.72
N ASN A 215 5.89 2.07 -14.27
CA ASN A 215 5.35 2.02 -15.64
C ASN A 215 6.47 2.19 -16.69
N GLY A 216 7.58 2.80 -16.29
CA GLY A 216 8.64 3.21 -17.19
C GLY A 216 8.30 4.50 -17.95
N ALA A 217 9.31 5.10 -18.58
CA ALA A 217 9.21 6.45 -19.15
C ALA A 217 8.15 6.60 -20.26
N GLN A 218 7.79 5.52 -20.96
CA GLN A 218 6.84 5.55 -22.08
C GLN A 218 5.38 5.49 -21.63
N LEU A 219 5.11 4.91 -20.46
CA LEU A 219 3.76 4.69 -19.93
C LEU A 219 3.51 5.53 -18.67
N ALA A 220 4.45 6.40 -18.31
CA ALA A 220 4.31 7.33 -17.20
C ALA A 220 3.30 8.43 -17.57
N PRO A 221 2.37 8.77 -16.66
CA PRO A 221 1.45 9.88 -16.87
C PRO A 221 2.19 11.23 -16.83
N LEU A 222 1.51 12.31 -17.20
CA LEU A 222 1.95 13.66 -16.84
C LEU A 222 1.67 13.95 -15.36
N GLU A 223 2.48 14.80 -14.75
CA GLU A 223 2.25 15.19 -13.35
C GLU A 223 0.88 15.87 -13.19
N GLY A 224 0.09 15.39 -12.22
CA GLY A 224 -1.28 15.86 -11.97
C GLY A 224 -2.36 15.24 -12.87
N ALA A 225 -2.00 14.45 -13.88
CA ALA A 225 -2.96 13.70 -14.69
C ALA A 225 -3.30 12.34 -14.05
N ALA A 226 -4.35 11.70 -14.54
CA ALA A 226 -4.63 10.29 -14.22
C ALA A 226 -3.56 9.38 -14.83
N SER A 227 -3.32 8.23 -14.18
CA SER A 227 -2.49 7.16 -14.70
C SER A 227 -3.38 6.05 -15.25
N ASP A 228 -3.52 6.01 -16.57
CA ASP A 228 -4.35 5.04 -17.29
C ASP A 228 -3.53 3.99 -18.04
N THR A 229 -2.20 4.01 -17.91
CA THR A 229 -1.29 3.10 -18.61
C THR A 229 -0.30 2.45 -17.65
N GLY A 230 0.15 1.24 -17.98
CA GLY A 230 1.17 0.51 -17.25
C GLY A 230 0.65 -0.26 -16.03
N LEU A 231 1.56 -0.47 -15.07
CA LEU A 231 1.35 -1.26 -13.86
C LEU A 231 0.69 -0.48 -12.72
N VAL A 232 0.81 0.85 -12.73
CA VAL A 232 0.31 1.75 -11.69
C VAL A 232 -0.80 2.59 -12.29
N ALA A 233 -1.99 2.47 -11.69
CA ALA A 233 -3.17 3.22 -12.07
C ALA A 233 -3.67 4.08 -10.90
N TYR A 234 -4.11 5.29 -11.20
CA TYR A 234 -4.73 6.20 -10.24
C TYR A 234 -5.50 7.31 -10.96
N ALA A 235 -6.54 7.84 -10.31
CA ALA A 235 -7.28 8.99 -10.81
C ALA A 235 -6.49 10.29 -10.66
N ALA A 236 -6.81 11.28 -11.50
CA ALA A 236 -6.25 12.63 -11.36
C ALA A 236 -6.40 13.11 -9.90
N PRO A 237 -5.31 13.54 -9.23
CA PRO A 237 -5.36 13.82 -7.81
C PRO A 237 -6.37 14.91 -7.45
N ASN A 238 -7.16 14.65 -6.41
CA ASN A 238 -8.10 15.60 -5.84
C ASN A 238 -7.56 16.07 -4.48
N ASN A 239 -7.54 17.39 -4.24
CA ASN A 239 -6.95 17.98 -3.02
C ASN A 239 -5.51 17.51 -2.73
N GLY A 240 -4.72 17.25 -3.78
CA GLY A 240 -3.32 16.83 -3.65
C GLY A 240 -3.10 15.36 -3.28
N VAL A 241 -4.15 14.54 -3.26
CA VAL A 241 -4.06 13.09 -2.99
C VAL A 241 -4.85 12.26 -4.02
N THR A 242 -4.51 10.98 -4.14
CA THR A 242 -5.23 10.00 -4.95
C THR A 242 -5.04 8.59 -4.38
N ASP A 243 -5.96 7.68 -4.67
CA ASP A 243 -5.78 6.27 -4.34
C ASP A 243 -5.00 5.60 -5.47
N VAL A 244 -3.93 4.89 -5.11
CA VAL A 244 -3.05 4.23 -6.08
C VAL A 244 -3.33 2.74 -6.10
N TYR A 245 -3.44 2.19 -7.30
CA TYR A 245 -3.62 0.77 -7.56
C TYR A 245 -2.41 0.27 -8.34
N VAL A 246 -1.78 -0.80 -7.86
CA VAL A 246 -0.60 -1.40 -8.49
C VAL A 246 -0.87 -2.84 -8.86
N TYR A 247 -0.76 -3.15 -10.14
CA TYR A 247 -0.94 -4.49 -10.68
C TYR A 247 0.04 -5.49 -10.07
N LEU A 248 -0.49 -6.61 -9.58
CA LEU A 248 0.30 -7.74 -9.09
C LEU A 248 0.30 -8.88 -10.13
N THR A 249 -0.88 -9.40 -10.47
CA THR A 249 -1.06 -10.47 -11.45
C THR A 249 -2.52 -10.55 -11.91
N SER A 250 -2.80 -11.33 -12.95
CA SER A 250 -4.15 -11.69 -13.39
C SER A 250 -4.20 -13.14 -13.86
N ILE A 251 -5.28 -13.85 -13.56
CA ILE A 251 -5.50 -15.26 -13.94
C ILE A 251 -6.90 -15.49 -14.49
#